data_AF-A0A946KQV7-F1
#
_entry.id   AF-A0A946KQV7-F1
#
_cell.length_a   1.000
_cell.length_b   1.000
_cell.length_c   1.000
_cell.angle_alpha   90.00
_cell.angle_beta   90.00
_cell.angle_gamma   90.00
#
_symmetry.space_group_name_H-M   'P 1'
#
loop_
_entity.id
_entity.type
_entity.pdbx_description
1 polymer ?
#
loop_
_entity_poly.entity_id
_entity_poly.type
_entity_poly.pdbx_seq_one_letter_code
_entity_poly.pdbx_strand_id
1 'polypeptide(L)'
;LDNYLHKNSDAADAIEGKIKMAEHERKAMAGVKKLARERAKKANLHNKKLRDCRVHYNDQKKENRVDSTLFITEGDSASGSITKTRDIKTQAVFSLRGKPLNSYGLTKKVVYENEEFNLLQAALNIETGIDDLRYNKIVIATDADVDGMHIRLLLLTFFLQFFPELVKEGHVYILETPLFRVRNKKKTIYCYSEEERRNALEEIGKSAEITRFKGLGEISPNEFKHFIGPEMRLDPVILAKEDKIQDLLKYFMGKNTKERQDFIIDNLRVEENIVDA
;
A
#
# COMPACT_ATOMS: atom_id res chain seq x y z
N LEU A 1 27.24 8.28 -32.91
CA LEU A 1 27.25 7.49 -31.67
C LEU A 1 28.62 6.85 -31.45
N ASP A 2 29.12 6.05 -32.40
CA ASP A 2 30.42 5.37 -32.31
C ASP A 2 31.60 6.31 -31.98
N ASN A 3 31.77 7.37 -32.76
CA ASN A 3 32.77 8.42 -32.50
C ASN A 3 32.60 9.15 -31.14
N TYR A 4 31.37 9.20 -30.60
CA TYR A 4 31.10 9.87 -29.33
C TYR A 4 31.52 8.98 -28.15
N LEU A 5 31.20 7.68 -28.21
CA LEU A 5 31.55 6.70 -27.19
C LEU A 5 33.06 6.47 -27.12
N HIS A 6 33.75 6.43 -28.26
CA HIS A 6 35.22 6.32 -28.29
C HIS A 6 35.94 7.55 -27.71
N LYS A 7 35.34 8.75 -27.84
CA LYS A 7 35.92 9.99 -27.31
C LYS A 7 35.60 10.23 -25.83
N ASN A 8 34.55 9.60 -25.30
CA ASN A 8 34.08 9.78 -23.94
C ASN A 8 34.00 8.41 -23.23
N SER A 9 35.16 7.87 -22.86
CA SER A 9 35.28 6.54 -22.22
C SER A 9 34.42 6.41 -20.98
N ASP A 10 34.39 7.43 -20.11
CA ASP A 10 33.65 7.36 -18.85
C ASP A 10 32.13 7.22 -19.07
N ALA A 11 31.60 7.92 -20.08
CA ALA A 11 30.20 7.80 -20.47
C ALA A 11 29.94 6.43 -21.12
N ALA A 12 30.88 5.93 -21.92
CA ALA A 12 30.78 4.61 -22.53
C ALA A 12 30.78 3.49 -21.48
N ASP A 13 31.66 3.55 -20.48
CA ASP A 13 31.76 2.58 -19.39
C ASP A 13 30.50 2.60 -18.50
N ALA A 14 29.97 3.78 -18.20
CA ALA A 14 28.72 3.91 -17.45
C ALA A 14 27.52 3.31 -18.21
N ILE A 15 27.44 3.56 -19.53
CA ILE A 15 26.40 3.00 -20.40
C ILE A 15 26.58 1.48 -20.51
N GLU A 16 27.80 1.00 -20.75
CA GLU A 16 28.09 -0.42 -20.88
C GLU A 16 27.78 -1.18 -19.58
N GLY A 17 28.18 -0.62 -18.43
CA GLY A 17 27.82 -1.15 -17.11
C GLY A 17 26.31 -1.29 -16.93
N LYS A 18 25.55 -0.26 -17.31
CA LYS A 18 24.08 -0.30 -17.28
C LYS A 18 23.50 -1.36 -18.23
N ILE A 19 24.05 -1.50 -19.43
CA ILE A 19 23.63 -2.53 -20.40
C ILE A 19 23.93 -3.93 -19.87
N LYS A 20 25.14 -4.17 -19.37
CA LYS A 20 25.56 -5.46 -18.80
C LYS A 20 24.71 -5.83 -17.57
N MET A 21 24.42 -4.88 -16.69
CA MET A 21 23.50 -5.08 -15.56
C MET A 21 22.09 -5.45 -16.04
N ALA A 22 21.53 -4.70 -17.00
CA ALA A 22 20.21 -4.98 -17.55
C ALA A 22 20.16 -6.34 -18.27
N GLU A 23 21.24 -6.72 -18.98
CA GLU A 23 21.36 -8.03 -19.61
C GLU A 23 21.39 -9.15 -18.56
N HIS A 24 22.21 -9.00 -17.52
CA HIS A 24 22.32 -9.96 -16.42
C HIS A 24 20.96 -10.16 -15.72
N GLU A 25 20.26 -9.07 -15.39
CA GLU A 25 18.91 -9.12 -14.82
C GLU A 25 17.92 -9.86 -15.74
N ARG A 26 17.93 -9.54 -17.04
CA ARG A 26 17.06 -10.19 -18.02
C ARG A 26 17.34 -11.69 -18.14
N LYS A 27 18.61 -12.11 -18.15
CA LYS A 27 19.00 -13.53 -18.19
C LYS A 27 18.59 -14.25 -16.90
N ALA A 28 18.82 -13.63 -15.73
CA ALA A 28 18.39 -14.17 -14.44
C ALA A 28 16.85 -14.32 -14.37
N MET A 29 16.11 -13.43 -15.01
CA MET A 29 14.66 -13.47 -15.11
C MET A 29 14.13 -14.52 -16.10
N ALA A 30 14.89 -14.94 -17.13
CA ALA A 30 14.37 -15.84 -18.17
C ALA A 30 13.88 -17.20 -17.62
N GLY A 31 14.62 -17.80 -16.68
CA GLY A 31 14.21 -19.04 -16.01
C GLY A 31 13.08 -18.84 -14.99
N VAL A 32 13.09 -17.69 -14.31
CA VAL A 32 12.08 -17.31 -13.30
C VAL A 32 10.76 -16.96 -13.98
N LYS A 33 10.78 -16.38 -15.18
CA LYS A 33 9.59 -15.94 -15.91
C LYS A 33 8.69 -17.10 -16.28
N LYS A 34 9.25 -18.28 -16.61
CA LYS A 34 8.46 -19.49 -16.86
C LYS A 34 7.75 -19.97 -15.58
N LEU A 35 8.48 -20.11 -14.48
CA LEU A 35 7.94 -20.49 -13.17
C LEU A 35 6.93 -19.46 -12.65
N ALA A 36 7.22 -18.17 -12.78
CA ALA A 36 6.34 -17.08 -12.42
C ALA A 36 5.07 -17.09 -13.26
N ARG A 37 5.15 -17.40 -14.57
CA ARG A 37 3.98 -17.52 -15.44
C ARG A 37 3.12 -18.75 -15.09
N GLU A 38 3.74 -19.86 -14.72
CA GLU A 38 3.04 -21.06 -14.25
C GLU A 38 2.35 -20.80 -12.90
N ARG A 39 3.03 -20.14 -11.95
CA ARG A 39 2.45 -19.70 -10.68
C ARG A 39 1.35 -18.68 -10.86
N ALA A 40 1.55 -17.68 -11.72
CA ALA A 40 0.55 -16.67 -12.06
C ALA A 40 -0.68 -17.31 -12.70
N LYS A 41 -0.53 -18.27 -13.62
CA LYS A 41 -1.67 -19.05 -14.15
C LYS A 41 -2.44 -19.76 -13.04
N LYS A 42 -1.73 -20.42 -12.12
CA LYS A 42 -2.34 -21.11 -10.97
C LYS A 42 -3.05 -20.13 -10.01
N ALA A 43 -2.43 -18.97 -9.76
CA ALA A 43 -2.99 -17.90 -8.96
C ALA A 43 -4.21 -17.26 -9.63
N ASN A 44 -4.18 -16.99 -10.93
CA ASN A 44 -5.30 -16.44 -11.69
C ASN A 44 -6.49 -17.40 -11.72
N LEU A 45 -6.23 -18.72 -11.74
CA LEU A 45 -7.27 -19.74 -11.59
C LEU A 45 -7.87 -19.76 -10.18
N HIS A 46 -7.06 -19.56 -9.13
CA HIS A 46 -7.53 -19.62 -7.75
C HIS A 46 -6.64 -18.82 -6.77
N ASN A 47 -6.88 -17.52 -6.65
CA ASN A 47 -6.20 -16.66 -5.67
C ASN A 47 -7.00 -16.65 -4.35
N LYS A 48 -6.56 -17.47 -3.38
CA LYS A 48 -7.24 -17.63 -2.07
C LYS A 48 -7.35 -16.33 -1.26
N LYS A 49 -6.45 -15.37 -1.52
CA LYS A 49 -6.36 -14.10 -0.79
C LYS A 49 -7.18 -13.00 -1.43
N LEU A 50 -7.58 -13.17 -2.69
CA LEU A 50 -8.36 -12.21 -3.43
C LEU A 50 -9.85 -12.56 -3.34
N ARG A 51 -10.61 -11.66 -2.74
CA ARG A 51 -12.06 -11.59 -2.91
C ARG A 51 -12.31 -10.55 -3.99
N ASP A 52 -12.63 -11.01 -5.18
CA ASP A 52 -12.69 -10.16 -6.37
C ASP A 52 -13.99 -9.31 -6.43
N CYS A 53 -14.01 -8.30 -7.31
CA CYS A 53 -15.20 -7.57 -7.72
C CYS A 53 -15.60 -7.91 -9.17
N ARG A 54 -16.76 -7.41 -9.61
CA ARG A 54 -17.33 -7.77 -10.93
C ARG A 54 -16.85 -6.87 -12.07
N VAL A 55 -16.44 -5.65 -11.75
CA VAL A 55 -15.99 -4.63 -12.71
C VAL A 55 -14.52 -4.36 -12.45
N HIS A 56 -13.73 -4.43 -13.50
CA HIS A 56 -12.28 -4.21 -13.48
C HIS A 56 -11.92 -3.02 -14.36
N TYR A 57 -10.85 -2.33 -13.99
CA TYR A 57 -10.35 -1.15 -14.69
C TYR A 57 -10.02 -1.46 -16.14
N ASN A 58 -9.42 -2.61 -16.44
CA ASN A 58 -9.07 -2.98 -17.81
C ASN A 58 -10.26 -3.34 -18.71
N ASP A 59 -11.49 -3.48 -18.18
CA ASP A 59 -12.69 -3.68 -19.01
C ASP A 59 -13.20 -2.33 -19.56
N GLN A 60 -12.70 -1.96 -20.74
CA GLN A 60 -13.05 -0.72 -21.45
C GLN A 60 -14.54 -0.56 -21.76
N LYS A 61 -15.34 -1.64 -21.68
CA LYS A 61 -16.78 -1.60 -21.98
C LYS A 61 -17.62 -1.15 -20.78
N LYS A 62 -17.02 -1.03 -19.60
CA LYS A 62 -17.71 -0.65 -18.35
C LYS A 62 -17.38 0.78 -17.99
N GLU A 63 -18.39 1.64 -17.92
CA GLU A 63 -18.19 3.06 -17.54
C GLU A 63 -17.69 3.19 -16.10
N ASN A 64 -18.22 2.38 -15.18
CA ASN A 64 -17.82 2.37 -13.77
C ASN A 64 -16.49 1.65 -13.51
N ARG A 65 -15.69 1.35 -14.54
CA ARG A 65 -14.36 0.74 -14.42
C ARG A 65 -13.38 1.61 -13.62
N VAL A 66 -13.55 2.94 -13.69
CA VAL A 66 -12.73 3.92 -12.97
C VAL A 66 -12.93 3.89 -11.46
N ASP A 67 -14.06 3.35 -10.99
CA ASP A 67 -14.35 3.19 -9.57
C ASP A 67 -13.80 1.89 -8.99
N SER A 68 -13.24 1.02 -9.85
CA SER A 68 -12.68 -0.26 -9.41
C SER A 68 -11.55 -0.04 -8.42
N THR A 69 -11.68 -0.67 -7.25
CA THR A 69 -10.81 -0.44 -6.10
C THR A 69 -10.39 -1.79 -5.53
N LEU A 70 -9.09 -2.00 -5.33
CA LEU A 70 -8.56 -3.11 -4.55
C LEU A 70 -8.13 -2.62 -3.17
N PHE A 71 -8.78 -3.09 -2.12
CA PHE A 71 -8.33 -2.89 -0.74
C PHE A 71 -7.30 -3.97 -0.37
N ILE A 72 -6.09 -3.56 0.03
CA ILE A 72 -5.07 -4.44 0.60
C ILE A 72 -5.13 -4.32 2.11
N THR A 73 -5.44 -5.41 2.79
CA THR A 73 -5.61 -5.44 4.25
C THR A 73 -4.52 -6.26 4.93
N GLU A 74 -4.16 -5.89 6.16
CA GLU A 74 -3.16 -6.60 6.98
C GLU A 74 -3.48 -8.08 7.27
N GLY A 75 -4.76 -8.42 7.43
CA GLY A 75 -5.17 -9.78 7.75
C GLY A 75 -6.67 -10.04 7.60
N ASP A 76 -7.09 -11.25 7.99
CA ASP A 76 -8.46 -11.73 7.78
C ASP A 76 -9.52 -10.97 8.58
N SER A 77 -9.13 -10.34 9.70
CA SER A 77 -10.04 -9.51 10.52
C SER A 77 -10.53 -8.30 9.73
N ALA A 78 -9.62 -7.42 9.31
CA ALA A 78 -9.94 -6.26 8.49
C ALA A 78 -10.56 -6.67 7.14
N SER A 79 -10.01 -7.72 6.49
CA SER A 79 -10.57 -8.27 5.26
C SER A 79 -12.03 -8.70 5.43
N GLY A 80 -12.37 -9.32 6.56
CA GLY A 80 -13.73 -9.73 6.91
C GLY A 80 -14.70 -8.55 7.03
N SER A 81 -14.28 -7.46 7.68
CA SER A 81 -15.09 -6.23 7.80
C SER A 81 -15.35 -5.58 6.43
N ILE A 82 -14.32 -5.41 5.60
CA ILE A 82 -14.47 -4.84 4.25
C ILE A 82 -15.33 -5.76 3.38
N THR A 83 -15.09 -7.07 3.41
CA THR A 83 -15.83 -8.02 2.58
C THR A 83 -17.34 -7.98 2.82
N LYS A 84 -17.76 -7.80 4.08
CA LYS A 84 -19.17 -7.76 4.45
C LYS A 84 -19.89 -6.47 4.02
N THR A 85 -19.14 -5.41 3.76
CA THR A 85 -19.68 -4.04 3.64
C THR A 85 -19.48 -3.40 2.27
N ARG A 86 -18.46 -3.84 1.54
CA ARG A 86 -18.06 -3.34 0.23
C ARG A 86 -19.15 -3.46 -0.84
N ASP A 87 -19.04 -2.62 -1.86
CA ASP A 87 -19.76 -2.86 -3.12
C ASP A 87 -19.05 -3.95 -3.93
N ILE A 88 -19.67 -5.13 -4.01
CA ILE A 88 -19.17 -6.29 -4.76
C ILE A 88 -18.98 -5.98 -6.26
N LYS A 89 -19.63 -4.93 -6.79
CA LYS A 89 -19.46 -4.54 -8.20
C LYS A 89 -18.07 -3.97 -8.46
N THR A 90 -17.58 -3.05 -7.63
CA THR A 90 -16.37 -2.27 -7.91
C THR A 90 -15.25 -2.47 -6.88
N GLN A 91 -15.53 -3.05 -5.72
CA GLN A 91 -14.56 -3.14 -4.63
C GLN A 91 -14.09 -4.58 -4.40
N ALA A 92 -12.82 -4.82 -4.67
CA ALA A 92 -12.10 -6.05 -4.37
C ALA A 92 -11.33 -5.94 -3.05
N VAL A 93 -10.98 -7.08 -2.44
CA VAL A 93 -10.22 -7.15 -1.19
C VAL A 93 -9.13 -8.20 -1.33
N PHE A 94 -7.90 -7.85 -0.97
CA PHE A 94 -6.75 -8.73 -0.90
C PHE A 94 -6.24 -8.80 0.54
N SER A 95 -6.24 -9.98 1.15
CA SER A 95 -5.71 -10.17 2.52
C SER A 95 -4.25 -10.62 2.52
N LEU A 96 -3.40 -9.81 3.15
CA LEU A 96 -2.04 -10.21 3.48
C LEU A 96 -2.04 -11.24 4.61
N ARG A 97 -0.93 -11.97 4.72
CA ARG A 97 -0.68 -12.84 5.86
C ARG A 97 0.55 -12.34 6.60
N GLY A 98 0.31 -11.54 7.63
CA GLY A 98 1.37 -10.91 8.41
C GLY A 98 2.13 -9.85 7.60
N LYS A 99 3.32 -9.50 8.09
CA LYS A 99 4.14 -8.43 7.51
C LYS A 99 4.73 -8.87 6.17
N PRO A 100 4.55 -8.09 5.08
CA PRO A 100 5.20 -8.36 3.80
C PRO A 100 6.73 -8.41 3.94
N LEU A 101 7.39 -9.12 3.03
CA LEU A 101 8.85 -9.12 2.96
C LEU A 101 9.36 -7.70 2.67
N ASN A 102 10.33 -7.21 3.45
CA ASN A 102 11.05 -5.99 3.08
C ASN A 102 11.78 -6.21 1.76
N SER A 103 11.25 -5.59 0.70
CA SER A 103 11.73 -5.77 -0.66
C SER A 103 12.86 -4.81 -1.04
N TYR A 104 13.26 -3.93 -0.12
CA TYR A 104 14.32 -2.96 -0.35
C TYR A 104 15.67 -3.63 -0.68
N GLY A 105 16.25 -3.25 -1.81
CA GLY A 105 17.52 -3.81 -2.29
C GLY A 105 17.46 -5.28 -2.71
N LEU A 106 16.29 -5.91 -2.70
CA LEU A 106 16.10 -7.25 -3.24
C LEU A 106 15.97 -7.22 -4.76
N THR A 107 16.43 -8.29 -5.40
CA THR A 107 16.25 -8.44 -6.85
C THR A 107 14.80 -8.77 -7.19
N LYS A 108 14.38 -8.44 -8.41
CA LYS A 108 13.07 -8.82 -8.95
C LYS A 108 12.76 -10.30 -8.74
N LYS A 109 13.76 -11.17 -8.97
CA LYS A 109 13.63 -12.62 -8.79
C LYS A 109 13.10 -13.01 -7.41
N VAL A 110 13.67 -12.47 -6.34
CA VAL A 110 13.26 -12.80 -4.95
C VAL A 110 11.81 -12.37 -4.69
N VAL A 111 11.43 -11.21 -5.23
CA VAL A 111 10.06 -10.69 -5.12
C VAL A 111 9.07 -11.55 -5.91
N TYR A 112 9.43 -12.04 -7.09
CA TYR A 112 8.59 -12.98 -7.86
C TYR A 112 8.49 -14.37 -7.22
N GLU A 113 9.52 -14.81 -6.52
CA GLU A 113 9.52 -16.10 -5.81
C GLU A 113 8.70 -16.06 -4.52
N ASN A 114 8.55 -14.87 -3.92
CA ASN A 114 7.71 -14.63 -2.75
C ASN A 114 6.22 -14.82 -3.10
N GLU A 115 5.54 -15.68 -2.33
CA GLU A 115 4.14 -16.03 -2.58
C GLU A 115 3.19 -14.84 -2.43
N GLU A 116 3.37 -14.01 -1.39
CA GLU A 116 2.50 -12.84 -1.13
C GLU A 116 2.56 -11.86 -2.30
N PHE A 117 3.77 -11.47 -2.71
CA PHE A 117 3.95 -10.55 -3.83
C PHE A 117 3.55 -11.17 -5.16
N ASN A 118 3.73 -12.48 -5.36
CA ASN A 118 3.26 -13.14 -6.57
C ASN A 118 1.72 -13.11 -6.67
N LEU A 119 1.02 -13.41 -5.57
CA LEU A 119 -0.44 -13.36 -5.52
C LEU A 119 -0.98 -11.94 -5.66
N LEU A 120 -0.30 -10.93 -5.09
CA LEU A 120 -0.68 -9.53 -5.23
C LEU A 120 -0.49 -9.02 -6.66
N GLN A 121 0.66 -9.34 -7.28
CA GLN A 121 0.90 -8.99 -8.68
C GLN A 121 -0.14 -9.61 -9.62
N ALA A 122 -0.48 -10.88 -9.41
CA ALA A 122 -1.53 -11.56 -10.15
C ALA A 122 -2.92 -10.96 -9.90
N ALA A 123 -3.21 -10.53 -8.67
CA ALA A 123 -4.45 -9.84 -8.36
C ALA A 123 -4.57 -8.51 -9.14
N LEU A 124 -3.49 -7.73 -9.19
CA LEU A 124 -3.41 -6.44 -9.88
C LEU A 124 -3.23 -6.56 -11.39
N ASN A 125 -2.81 -7.73 -11.89
CA ASN A 125 -2.44 -7.99 -13.29
C ASN A 125 -1.28 -7.11 -13.77
N ILE A 126 -0.19 -7.08 -12.98
CA ILE A 126 0.97 -6.20 -13.23
C ILE A 126 2.29 -6.95 -13.52
N GLU A 127 2.25 -8.26 -13.76
CA GLU A 127 3.48 -9.06 -13.92
C GLU A 127 4.34 -8.63 -15.12
N THR A 128 3.72 -8.07 -16.15
CA THR A 128 4.38 -7.63 -17.39
C THR A 128 4.43 -6.12 -17.57
N GLY A 129 3.97 -5.34 -16.60
CA GLY A 129 3.76 -3.89 -16.71
C GLY A 129 2.36 -3.51 -16.25
N ILE A 130 2.02 -2.22 -16.30
CA ILE A 130 0.76 -1.70 -15.76
C ILE A 130 -0.32 -1.44 -16.83
N ASP A 131 -0.03 -1.71 -18.11
CA ASP A 131 -0.96 -1.43 -19.23
C ASP A 131 -2.33 -2.14 -19.09
N ASP A 132 -2.34 -3.32 -18.46
CA ASP A 132 -3.54 -4.14 -18.23
C ASP A 132 -3.95 -4.14 -16.75
N LEU A 133 -3.64 -3.03 -16.04
CA LEU A 133 -3.94 -2.88 -14.61
C LEU A 133 -5.42 -3.16 -14.33
N ARG A 134 -5.65 -4.04 -13.37
CA ARG A 134 -6.99 -4.57 -13.09
C ARG A 134 -7.88 -3.66 -12.26
N TYR A 135 -7.31 -2.79 -11.42
CA TYR A 135 -8.07 -1.89 -10.55
C TYR A 135 -7.50 -0.48 -10.64
N ASN A 136 -8.37 0.52 -10.74
CA ASN A 136 -7.95 1.91 -10.87
C ASN A 136 -7.39 2.45 -9.56
N LYS A 137 -7.94 2.01 -8.42
CA LYS A 137 -7.47 2.41 -7.09
C LYS A 137 -6.92 1.21 -6.34
N ILE A 138 -5.70 1.34 -5.85
CA ILE A 138 -5.04 0.39 -4.96
C ILE A 138 -4.98 1.05 -3.59
N VAL A 139 -5.82 0.60 -2.67
CA VAL A 139 -6.01 1.23 -1.36
C VAL A 139 -5.39 0.36 -0.28
N ILE A 140 -4.36 0.87 0.40
CA ILE A 140 -3.76 0.22 1.56
C ILE A 140 -4.64 0.53 2.78
N ALA A 141 -5.34 -0.50 3.27
CA ALA A 141 -6.27 -0.42 4.39
C ALA A 141 -5.69 -1.17 5.60
N THR A 142 -4.80 -0.50 6.33
CA THR A 142 -4.16 -1.01 7.54
C THR A 142 -4.73 -0.34 8.79
N ASP A 143 -4.55 -0.99 9.94
CA ASP A 143 -4.94 -0.41 11.23
C ASP A 143 -4.06 0.82 11.56
N ALA A 144 -4.59 1.70 12.42
CA ALA A 144 -3.90 2.92 12.88
C ALA A 144 -2.99 2.62 14.09
N ASP A 145 -2.17 1.58 13.96
CA ASP A 145 -1.24 1.11 14.98
C ASP A 145 0.18 0.91 14.40
N VAL A 146 1.11 0.48 15.26
CA VAL A 146 2.51 0.29 14.89
C VAL A 146 2.71 -0.78 13.81
N ASP A 147 1.87 -1.82 13.79
CA ASP A 147 1.97 -2.92 12.85
C ASP A 147 1.41 -2.54 11.48
N GLY A 148 0.28 -1.85 11.46
CA GLY A 148 -0.33 -1.28 10.26
C GLY A 148 0.58 -0.24 9.60
N MET A 149 1.21 0.64 10.37
CA MET A 149 2.23 1.58 9.87
C MET A 149 3.42 0.85 9.21
N HIS A 150 3.89 -0.24 9.81
CA HIS A 150 4.98 -1.04 9.26
C HIS A 150 4.58 -1.73 7.95
N ILE A 151 3.39 -2.34 7.89
CA ILE A 151 2.88 -2.98 6.66
C ILE A 151 2.71 -1.96 5.54
N ARG A 152 2.19 -0.78 5.86
CA ARG A 152 2.08 0.34 4.92
C ARG A 152 3.45 0.67 4.32
N LEU A 153 4.48 0.83 5.15
CA LEU A 153 5.84 1.13 4.68
C LEU A 153 6.41 0.01 3.79
N LEU A 154 6.19 -1.25 4.14
CA LEU A 154 6.65 -2.40 3.35
C LEU A 154 5.98 -2.49 1.98
N LEU A 155 4.66 -2.24 1.92
CA LEU A 155 3.91 -2.19 0.66
C LEU A 155 4.32 -1.00 -0.21
N LEU A 156 4.46 0.18 0.38
CA LEU A 156 4.94 1.37 -0.34
C LEU A 156 6.33 1.16 -0.90
N THR A 157 7.24 0.55 -0.12
CA THR A 157 8.59 0.18 -0.60
C THR A 157 8.51 -0.74 -1.82
N PHE A 158 7.64 -1.75 -1.78
CA PHE A 158 7.42 -2.65 -2.91
C PHE A 158 6.91 -1.90 -4.15
N PHE A 159 5.87 -1.08 -4.02
CA PHE A 159 5.34 -0.31 -5.15
C PHE A 159 6.36 0.67 -5.71
N LEU A 160 7.03 1.45 -4.85
CA LEU A 160 8.02 2.45 -5.27
C LEU A 160 9.24 1.83 -5.96
N GLN A 161 9.69 0.66 -5.51
CA GLN A 161 10.88 0.02 -6.07
C GLN A 161 10.59 -0.76 -7.35
N PHE A 162 9.46 -1.48 -7.41
CA PHE A 162 9.19 -2.42 -8.50
C PHE A 162 8.15 -1.92 -9.50
N PHE A 163 7.21 -1.08 -9.06
CA PHE A 163 6.09 -0.56 -9.85
C PHE A 163 5.87 0.95 -9.63
N PRO A 164 6.92 1.79 -9.75
CA PRO A 164 6.81 3.23 -9.44
C PRO A 164 5.77 3.94 -10.31
N GLU A 165 5.47 3.42 -11.49
CA GLU A 165 4.46 3.94 -12.41
C GLU A 165 3.06 3.95 -11.77
N LEU A 166 2.70 2.95 -10.96
CA LEU A 166 1.42 2.94 -10.23
C LEU A 166 1.25 4.16 -9.33
N VAL A 167 2.35 4.59 -8.71
CA VAL A 167 2.33 5.76 -7.81
C VAL A 167 2.35 7.06 -8.64
N LYS A 168 3.17 7.11 -9.71
CA LYS A 168 3.25 8.27 -10.60
C LYS A 168 1.93 8.58 -11.30
N GLU A 169 1.18 7.55 -11.69
CA GLU A 169 -0.11 7.66 -12.35
C GLU A 169 -1.28 7.84 -11.36
N GLY A 170 -0.99 7.88 -10.05
CA GLY A 170 -1.99 8.18 -9.03
C GLY A 170 -2.95 7.02 -8.74
N HIS A 171 -2.49 5.77 -8.85
CA HIS A 171 -3.30 4.59 -8.54
C HIS A 171 -3.22 4.15 -7.07
N VAL A 172 -2.19 4.56 -6.31
CA VAL A 172 -1.95 4.08 -4.94
C VAL A 172 -2.43 5.09 -3.90
N TYR A 173 -3.23 4.60 -2.95
CA TYR A 173 -3.85 5.38 -1.89
C TYR A 173 -3.70 4.68 -0.55
N ILE A 174 -3.79 5.46 0.52
CA ILE A 174 -3.92 4.98 1.89
C ILE A 174 -5.35 5.26 2.35
N LEU A 175 -6.02 4.28 2.93
CA LEU A 175 -7.32 4.51 3.57
C LEU A 175 -7.09 5.19 4.92
N GLU A 176 -7.64 6.38 5.09
CA GLU A 176 -7.74 6.99 6.41
C GLU A 176 -8.91 6.41 7.17
N THR A 177 -8.68 6.09 8.43
CA THR A 177 -9.66 5.43 9.29
C THR A 177 -9.81 6.26 10.56
N PRO A 178 -11.03 6.38 11.10
CA PRO A 178 -11.24 7.24 12.25
C PRO A 178 -10.52 6.68 13.47
N LEU A 179 -9.86 7.55 14.22
CA LEU A 179 -9.21 7.22 15.48
C LEU A 179 -10.21 7.19 16.64
N PHE A 180 -11.24 8.03 16.56
CA PHE A 180 -12.26 8.16 17.60
C PHE A 180 -13.67 8.22 17.04
N ARG A 181 -14.61 7.81 17.88
CA ARG A 181 -16.03 8.10 17.74
C ARG A 181 -16.49 8.86 18.97
N VAL A 182 -17.00 10.07 18.78
CA VAL A 182 -17.60 10.89 19.83
C VAL A 182 -19.10 10.95 19.56
N ARG A 183 -19.92 10.54 20.53
CA ARG A 183 -21.38 10.48 20.34
C ARG A 183 -22.18 10.85 21.57
N ASN A 184 -23.44 11.20 21.35
CA ASN A 184 -24.48 11.19 22.39
C ASN A 184 -25.73 10.47 21.84
N LYS A 185 -26.89 10.66 22.50
CA LYS A 185 -28.16 10.06 22.06
C LYS A 185 -28.67 10.58 20.71
N LYS A 186 -28.20 11.73 20.23
CA LYS A 186 -28.72 12.44 19.05
C LYS A 186 -27.71 12.50 17.89
N LYS A 187 -26.41 12.62 18.16
CA LYS A 187 -25.35 12.85 17.17
C LYS A 187 -24.17 11.91 17.40
N THR A 188 -23.58 11.45 16.31
CA THR A 188 -22.34 10.67 16.28
C THR A 188 -21.37 11.34 15.32
N ILE A 189 -20.13 11.56 15.75
CA ILE A 189 -19.05 12.18 14.98
C ILE A 189 -17.85 11.24 14.99
N TYR A 190 -17.32 10.94 13.81
CA TYR A 190 -16.08 10.18 13.65
C TYR A 190 -14.93 11.15 13.46
N CYS A 191 -13.86 10.97 14.23
CA CYS A 191 -12.73 11.88 14.29
C CYS A 191 -11.46 11.16 13.84
N TYR A 192 -10.70 11.79 12.96
CA TYR A 192 -9.47 11.28 12.35
C TYR A 192 -8.21 11.90 12.97
N SER A 193 -8.38 12.89 13.84
CA SER A 193 -7.30 13.51 14.60
C SER A 193 -7.73 13.83 16.03
N GLU A 194 -6.75 14.08 16.90
CA GLU A 194 -6.98 14.59 18.25
C GLU A 194 -7.68 15.95 18.25
N GLU A 195 -7.37 16.79 17.27
CA GLU A 195 -8.02 18.09 17.10
C GLU A 195 -9.51 17.92 16.75
N GLU A 196 -9.82 17.04 15.80
CA GLU A 196 -11.22 16.71 15.46
C GLU A 196 -11.96 16.14 16.68
N ARG A 197 -11.29 15.31 17.50
CA ARG A 197 -11.87 14.77 18.75
C ARG A 197 -12.23 15.88 19.72
N ARG A 198 -11.33 16.83 19.97
CA ARG A 198 -11.57 17.96 20.87
C ARG A 198 -12.73 18.82 20.38
N ASN A 199 -12.76 19.14 19.09
CA ASN A 199 -13.84 19.93 18.49
C ASN A 199 -15.19 19.20 18.59
N ALA A 200 -15.21 17.89 18.37
CA ALA A 200 -16.41 17.07 18.53
C ALA A 200 -16.91 17.02 19.99
N LEU A 201 -16.01 17.05 20.98
CA LEU A 201 -16.36 17.11 22.39
C LEU A 201 -16.98 18.46 22.78
N GLU A 202 -16.42 19.56 22.28
CA GLU A 202 -16.97 20.90 22.48
C GLU A 202 -18.37 21.02 21.85
N GLU A 203 -18.58 20.43 20.67
CA GLU A 203 -19.87 20.45 20.00
C GLU A 203 -20.93 19.59 20.71
N ILE A 204 -20.58 18.39 21.15
CA ILE A 204 -21.52 17.44 21.78
C ILE A 204 -21.79 17.83 23.24
N GLY A 205 -20.80 18.40 23.93
CA GLY A 205 -20.87 18.80 25.32
C GLY A 205 -20.76 17.65 26.32
N LYS A 206 -21.15 17.91 27.57
CA LYS A 206 -20.87 17.05 28.74
C LYS A 206 -21.43 15.62 28.68
N SER A 207 -22.38 15.33 27.79
CA SER A 207 -22.96 13.99 27.62
C SER A 207 -22.27 13.16 26.53
N ALA A 208 -21.08 13.56 26.10
CA ALA A 208 -20.33 12.87 25.07
C ALA A 208 -19.72 11.56 25.58
N GLU A 209 -19.96 10.48 24.84
CA GLU A 209 -19.27 9.22 24.97
C GLU A 209 -18.18 9.13 23.91
N ILE A 210 -16.94 8.83 24.34
CA ILE A 210 -15.79 8.67 23.45
C ILE A 210 -15.45 7.18 23.32
N THR A 211 -15.30 6.71 22.10
CA THR A 211 -14.72 5.40 21.80
C THR A 211 -13.45 5.61 20.97
N ARG A 212 -12.32 5.03 21.38
CA ARG A 212 -11.10 4.97 20.57
C ARG A 212 -11.10 3.67 19.78
N PHE A 213 -10.87 3.73 18.48
CA PHE A 213 -10.69 2.54 17.65
C PHE A 213 -9.22 2.12 17.68
N LYS A 214 -8.94 0.84 17.91
CA LYS A 214 -7.57 0.31 17.82
C LYS A 214 -7.30 -0.36 16.49
N GLY A 215 -8.31 -1.00 15.90
CA GLY A 215 -8.19 -1.68 14.62
C GLY A 215 -9.49 -1.70 13.83
N LEU A 216 -9.39 -1.96 12.54
CA LEU A 216 -10.52 -1.94 11.61
C LEU A 216 -11.55 -3.04 11.89
N GLY A 217 -11.13 -4.12 12.54
CA GLY A 217 -12.01 -5.21 12.97
C GLY A 217 -12.96 -4.86 14.11
N GLU A 218 -12.69 -3.79 14.87
CA GLU A 218 -13.51 -3.37 16.02
C GLU A 218 -14.74 -2.55 15.60
N ILE A 219 -14.73 -2.05 14.36
CA ILE A 219 -15.80 -1.23 13.80
C ILE A 219 -16.90 -2.15 13.28
N SER A 220 -18.15 -1.87 13.67
CA SER A 220 -19.28 -2.67 13.21
C SER A 220 -19.45 -2.55 11.68
N PRO A 221 -19.90 -3.61 10.97
CA PRO A 221 -20.08 -3.55 9.52
C PRO A 221 -20.96 -2.38 9.04
N ASN A 222 -22.01 -2.06 9.80
CA ASN A 222 -22.91 -0.95 9.44
C ASN A 222 -22.20 0.41 9.49
N GLU A 223 -21.31 0.63 10.47
CA GLU A 223 -20.49 1.84 10.56
C GLU A 223 -19.40 1.84 9.47
N PHE A 224 -18.71 0.71 9.32
CA PHE A 224 -17.58 0.57 8.41
C PHE A 224 -17.95 0.85 6.95
N LYS A 225 -19.18 0.49 6.54
CA LYS A 225 -19.70 0.77 5.19
C LYS A 225 -19.58 2.25 4.80
N HIS A 226 -19.70 3.16 5.75
CA HIS A 226 -19.59 4.60 5.49
C HIS A 226 -18.14 5.04 5.23
N PHE A 227 -17.13 4.32 5.73
CA PHE A 227 -15.72 4.65 5.56
C PHE A 227 -15.13 4.18 4.23
N ILE A 228 -15.79 3.23 3.56
CA ILE A 228 -15.42 2.75 2.22
C ILE A 228 -16.48 3.10 1.16
N GLY A 229 -17.36 4.07 1.47
CA GLY A 229 -18.38 4.60 0.57
C GLY A 229 -17.86 5.74 -0.32
N PRO A 230 -18.76 6.49 -0.98
CA PRO A 230 -18.38 7.63 -1.82
C PRO A 230 -17.57 8.71 -1.10
N GLU A 231 -17.82 8.89 0.20
CA GLU A 231 -17.15 9.87 1.08
C GLU A 231 -15.89 9.31 1.76
N MET A 232 -15.34 8.19 1.24
CA MET A 232 -14.13 7.60 1.82
C MET A 232 -12.96 8.60 1.77
N ARG A 233 -12.25 8.73 2.90
CA ARG A 233 -11.04 9.54 2.99
C ARG A 233 -9.85 8.72 2.49
N LEU A 234 -9.37 9.05 1.30
CA LEU A 234 -8.20 8.43 0.68
C LEU A 234 -7.07 9.45 0.60
N ASP A 235 -5.94 9.11 1.19
CA ASP A 235 -4.71 9.89 1.08
C ASP A 235 -3.89 9.37 -0.12
N PRO A 236 -3.74 10.15 -1.21
CA PRO A 236 -2.99 9.73 -2.38
C PRO A 236 -1.49 9.66 -2.08
N VAL A 237 -0.85 8.58 -2.50
CA VAL A 237 0.61 8.48 -2.42
C VAL A 237 1.21 9.27 -3.58
N ILE A 238 1.83 10.41 -3.29
CA ILE A 238 2.40 11.30 -4.30
C ILE A 238 3.92 11.16 -4.34
N LEU A 239 4.46 11.14 -5.56
CA LEU A 239 5.88 11.23 -5.86
C LEU A 239 6.23 12.65 -6.29
N ALA A 240 6.90 13.43 -5.45
CA ALA A 240 7.43 14.73 -5.87
C ALA A 240 8.70 14.56 -6.73
N LYS A 241 8.90 15.48 -7.68
CA LYS A 241 10.04 15.42 -8.62
C LYS A 241 11.41 15.55 -7.96
N GLU A 242 11.46 16.20 -6.80
CA GLU A 242 12.68 16.45 -6.02
C GLU A 242 12.94 15.39 -4.96
N ASP A 243 12.05 14.39 -4.89
CA ASP A 243 12.09 13.42 -3.81
C ASP A 243 13.33 12.54 -3.92
N LYS A 244 14.18 12.68 -2.91
CA LYS A 244 15.24 11.72 -2.57
C LYS A 244 14.65 10.43 -2.00
N ILE A 245 13.60 9.89 -2.62
CA ILE A 245 12.94 8.65 -2.16
C ILE A 245 13.91 7.50 -2.11
N GLN A 246 14.87 7.45 -3.03
CA GLN A 246 15.91 6.42 -2.98
C GLN A 246 16.75 6.55 -1.70
N ASP A 247 17.07 7.77 -1.26
CA ASP A 247 17.82 7.99 -0.02
C ASP A 247 16.95 7.74 1.21
N LEU A 248 15.67 8.13 1.20
CA LEU A 248 14.72 7.84 2.27
C LEU A 248 14.49 6.33 2.43
N LEU A 249 14.23 5.61 1.34
CA LEU A 249 14.10 4.16 1.34
C LEU A 249 15.41 3.49 1.77
N LYS A 250 16.56 4.00 1.30
CA LYS A 250 17.88 3.52 1.76
C LYS A 250 18.03 3.67 3.26
N TYR A 251 17.63 4.81 3.79
CA TYR A 251 17.76 5.14 5.19
C TYR A 251 16.82 4.32 6.08
N PHE A 252 15.54 4.23 5.71
CA PHE A 252 14.50 3.57 6.53
C PHE A 252 14.38 2.06 6.28
N MET A 253 14.79 1.56 5.11
CA MET A 253 14.63 0.15 4.71
C MET A 253 15.96 -0.58 4.43
N GLY A 254 17.08 0.14 4.40
CA GLY A 254 18.42 -0.40 4.15
C GLY A 254 19.09 -1.07 5.36
N LYS A 255 20.40 -1.30 5.26
CA LYS A 255 21.22 -2.03 6.25
C LYS A 255 21.95 -1.12 7.26
N ASN A 256 21.64 0.19 7.27
CA ASN A 256 22.27 1.20 8.12
C ASN A 256 21.70 1.20 9.55
N THR A 257 21.71 0.04 10.22
CA THR A 257 21.05 -0.16 11.51
C THR A 257 21.48 0.85 12.58
N LYS A 258 22.79 1.12 12.69
CA LYS A 258 23.33 2.02 13.71
C LYS A 258 22.87 3.47 13.51
N GLU A 259 23.05 4.01 12.31
CA GLU A 259 22.61 5.38 11.98
C GLU A 259 21.10 5.58 12.18
N ARG A 260 20.31 4.55 11.86
CA ARG A 260 18.87 4.57 12.08
C ARG A 260 18.53 4.55 13.57
N GLN A 261 19.23 3.72 14.34
CA GLN A 261 19.05 3.68 15.78
C GLN A 261 19.40 5.02 16.43
N ASP A 262 20.53 5.62 16.07
CA ASP A 262 20.98 6.90 16.59
C ASP A 262 19.94 8.00 16.29
N PHE A 263 19.45 8.09 15.05
CA PHE A 263 18.39 9.02 14.69
C PHE A 263 17.07 8.78 15.42
N ILE A 264 16.65 7.51 15.58
CA ILE A 264 15.44 7.19 16.35
C ILE A 264 15.60 7.68 17.78
N ILE A 265 16.76 7.46 18.41
CA ILE A 265 17.05 7.94 19.77
C ILE A 265 16.99 9.47 19.82
N ASP A 266 17.63 10.16 18.88
CA ASP A 266 17.68 11.63 18.84
C ASP A 266 16.32 12.28 18.58
N ASN A 267 15.41 11.57 17.88
CA ASN A 267 14.07 12.04 17.54
C ASN A 267 12.97 11.42 18.40
N LEU A 268 13.32 10.55 19.36
CA LEU A 268 12.35 9.92 20.24
C LEU A 268 11.77 10.98 21.18
N ARG A 269 10.59 11.47 20.85
CA ARG A 269 9.79 12.26 21.78
C ARG A 269 9.09 11.28 22.70
N VAL A 270 9.57 11.17 23.94
CA VAL A 270 8.83 10.50 24.99
C VAL A 270 7.64 11.40 25.30
N GLU A 271 6.44 11.00 24.86
CA GLU A 271 5.22 11.55 25.45
C GLU A 271 5.27 11.16 26.93
N GLU A 272 5.68 12.09 27.80
CA GLU A 272 5.50 11.92 29.24
C GLU A 272 4.03 11.60 29.45
N ASN A 273 3.75 10.48 30.14
CA ASN A 273 2.42 10.04 30.47
C ASN A 273 1.60 11.26 30.91
N ILE A 274 0.64 11.66 30.09
CA ILE A 274 -0.44 12.54 30.52
C ILE A 274 -1.20 11.69 31.53
N VAL A 275 -0.81 11.79 32.79
CA VAL A 275 -1.53 11.21 33.91
C VAL A 275 -2.89 11.88 33.87
N ASP A 276 -3.92 11.08 33.56
CA ASP A 276 -5.32 11.50 33.60
C ASP A 276 -5.57 12.27 34.92
N ALA A 277 -5.89 13.56 34.80
CA ALA A 277 -6.34 14.43 35.88
C ALA A 277 -7.70 15.02 35.51
#